data_AF-A0A7R9KSA2-F1
#
_entry.id   AF-A0A7R9KSA2-F1
#
_cell.length_a   1.000
_cell.length_b   1.000
_cell.length_c   1.000
_cell.angle_alpha   90.00
_cell.angle_beta   90.00
_cell.angle_gamma   90.00
#
_symmetry.space_group_name_H-M   'P 1'
#
loop_
_entity.id
_entity.type
_entity.pdbx_description
1 polymer ?
#
loop_
_entity_poly.entity_id
_entity_poly.type
_entity_poly.pdbx_seq_one_letter_code
_entity_poly.pdbx_strand_id
1 'polypeptide(L)'
;MNLGGSLTRQIEADNTVNETNPHIANIGRMVEDMENKIRNTLNEIYFGKTNSILNGLRSVHSLSEQKQQEALRTDLAQALQKRQKAEVNN
;
A
#
# COMPACT_ATOMS: atom_id res chain seq x y z
N MET A 1 -22.47 1.56 -3.65
CA MET A 1 -21.45 0.82 -4.43
C MET A 1 -21.31 -0.53 -3.77
N ASN A 2 -21.49 -1.63 -4.51
CA ASN A 2 -21.33 -2.97 -3.94
C ASN A 2 -19.91 -3.46 -4.29
N LEU A 3 -19.10 -3.67 -3.27
CA LEU A 3 -17.72 -4.12 -3.37
C LEU A 3 -17.65 -5.52 -2.75
N GLY A 4 -17.34 -6.52 -3.56
CA GLY A 4 -17.23 -7.91 -3.12
C GLY A 4 -16.12 -8.65 -3.87
N GLY A 5 -15.63 -9.72 -3.25
CA GLY A 5 -14.43 -10.44 -3.67
C GLY A 5 -13.85 -11.26 -2.52
N SER A 6 -12.94 -12.17 -2.84
CA SER A 6 -12.31 -13.06 -1.87
C SER A 6 -10.78 -13.02 -2.00
N LEU A 7 -10.10 -13.36 -0.91
CA LEU A 7 -8.66 -13.51 -0.86
C LEU A 7 -8.34 -14.75 -0.03
N THR A 8 -7.55 -15.66 -0.60
CA THR A 8 -7.04 -16.83 0.11
C THR A 8 -5.55 -16.66 0.34
N ARG A 9 -5.09 -16.94 1.56
CA ARG A 9 -3.68 -16.90 1.93
C ARG A 9 -3.33 -18.13 2.77
N GLN A 10 -2.14 -18.66 2.55
CA GLN A 10 -1.61 -19.82 3.27
C GLN A 10 -0.37 -19.44 4.07
N ILE A 11 -0.19 -20.09 5.22
CA ILE A 11 1.00 -20.01 6.05
C ILE A 11 1.23 -21.36 6.72
N GLU A 12 2.49 -21.71 6.85
CA GLU A 12 2.95 -22.88 7.59
C GLU A 12 3.94 -22.40 8.66
N ALA A 13 3.86 -22.97 9.85
CA ALA A 13 4.74 -22.62 10.96
C ALA A 13 4.87 -23.80 11.94
N ASP A 14 6.11 -24.12 12.31
CA ASP A 14 6.41 -25.07 13.38
C ASP A 14 6.47 -24.32 14.72
N ASN A 15 5.61 -24.71 15.66
CA ASN A 15 5.54 -24.09 16.98
C ASN A 15 5.78 -25.13 18.07
N THR A 16 6.55 -24.77 19.10
CA THR A 16 6.73 -25.63 20.27
C THR A 16 5.43 -25.75 21.06
N VAL A 17 5.19 -26.94 21.63
CA VAL A 17 3.98 -27.25 22.40
C VAL A 17 4.39 -27.58 23.82
N ASN A 18 3.83 -26.86 24.79
CA ASN A 18 4.05 -27.05 26.22
C ASN A 18 2.83 -26.53 27.01
N GLU A 19 2.84 -26.67 28.33
CA GLU A 19 1.71 -26.25 29.18
C GLU A 19 1.37 -24.76 29.07
N THR A 20 2.37 -23.89 28.80
CA THR A 20 2.15 -22.45 28.62
C THR A 20 1.75 -22.07 27.20
N ASN A 21 2.01 -22.94 26.21
CA ASN A 21 1.72 -22.75 24.80
C ASN A 21 1.02 -23.99 24.23
N PRO A 22 -0.25 -24.24 24.61
CA PRO A 22 -1.02 -25.34 24.04
C PRO A 22 -1.34 -25.10 22.57
N HIS A 23 -1.73 -26.14 21.84
CA HIS A 23 -2.06 -26.07 20.41
C HIS A 23 -3.04 -24.93 20.06
N ILE A 24 -4.09 -24.75 20.88
CA ILE A 24 -5.10 -23.70 20.65
C ILE A 24 -4.47 -22.30 20.71
N ALA A 25 -3.53 -22.06 21.63
CA ALA A 25 -2.84 -20.77 21.73
C ALA A 25 -1.92 -20.52 20.53
N ASN A 26 -1.25 -21.55 20.03
CA ASN A 26 -0.42 -21.47 18.83
C ASN A 26 -1.27 -21.18 17.58
N ILE A 27 -2.38 -21.91 17.42
CA ILE A 27 -3.32 -21.69 16.31
C ILE A 27 -3.95 -20.29 16.40
N GLY A 28 -4.36 -19.84 17.58
CA GLY A 28 -4.94 -18.52 17.79
C GLY A 28 -4.03 -17.39 17.33
N ARG A 29 -2.74 -17.44 17.69
CA ARG A 29 -1.73 -16.48 17.20
C ARG A 29 -1.57 -16.52 15.68
N MET A 30 -1.51 -17.71 15.09
CA MET A 30 -1.42 -17.86 13.63
C MET A 30 -2.63 -17.26 12.91
N VAL A 31 -3.84 -17.46 13.45
CA VAL A 31 -5.07 -16.89 12.90
C VAL A 31 -5.09 -15.38 13.05
N GLU A 32 -4.78 -14.84 14.23
CA GLU A 32 -4.75 -13.39 14.50
C GLU A 32 -3.79 -12.66 13.54
N ASP A 33 -2.56 -13.16 13.43
CA ASP A 33 -1.56 -12.61 12.51
C ASP A 33 -2.03 -12.66 11.06
N MET A 34 -2.66 -13.76 10.66
CA MET A 34 -3.15 -13.94 9.30
C MET A 34 -4.34 -13.03 9.01
N GLU A 35 -5.29 -12.90 9.93
CA GLU A 35 -6.42 -11.99 9.79
C GLU A 35 -5.99 -10.54 9.69
N ASN A 36 -5.02 -10.11 10.49
CA ASN A 36 -4.46 -8.76 10.41
C ASN A 36 -3.84 -8.49 9.04
N LYS A 37 -3.05 -9.45 8.52
CA LYS A 37 -2.46 -9.35 7.19
C LYS A 37 -3.52 -9.36 6.08
N ILE A 38 -4.51 -10.25 6.15
CA ILE A 38 -5.61 -10.34 5.18
C ILE A 38 -6.42 -9.04 5.18
N ARG A 39 -6.77 -8.51 6.36
CA ARG A 39 -7.50 -7.24 6.52
C ARG A 39 -6.77 -6.09 5.85
N ASN A 40 -5.46 -5.96 6.06
CA ASN A 40 -4.65 -4.90 5.43
C ASN A 40 -4.63 -5.05 3.91
N THR A 41 -4.41 -6.25 3.39
CA THR A 41 -4.42 -6.51 1.94
C THR A 41 -5.79 -6.23 1.32
N LEU A 42 -6.88 -6.62 1.98
CA LEU A 42 -8.23 -6.31 1.51
C LEU A 42 -8.45 -4.79 1.49
N ASN A 43 -8.08 -4.06 2.54
CA ASN A 43 -8.22 -2.60 2.57
C ASN A 43 -7.49 -1.91 1.39
N GLU A 44 -6.25 -2.32 1.11
CA GLU A 44 -5.47 -1.79 -0.01
C GLU A 44 -6.10 -2.08 -1.37
N ILE A 45 -6.59 -3.30 -1.59
CA ILE A 45 -7.21 -3.67 -2.87
C ILE A 45 -8.54 -2.93 -3.04
N TYR A 46 -9.40 -2.98 -2.02
CA TYR A 46 -10.76 -2.50 -2.11
C TYR A 46 -10.89 -0.98 -2.17
N PHE A 47 -9.99 -0.24 -1.51
CA PHE A 47 -10.08 1.21 -1.44
C PHE A 47 -8.91 1.91 -2.14
N GLY A 48 -7.75 1.27 -2.23
CA GLY A 48 -6.60 1.81 -2.96
C GLY A 48 -6.68 1.47 -4.45
N LYS A 49 -6.68 0.17 -4.78
CA LYS A 49 -6.57 -0.28 -6.18
C LYS A 49 -7.79 0.11 -7.01
N THR A 50 -9.00 -0.09 -6.48
CA THR A 50 -10.25 0.30 -7.16
C THR A 50 -10.29 1.80 -7.48
N ASN A 51 -9.89 2.65 -6.53
CA ASN A 51 -9.84 4.10 -6.67
C ASN A 51 -8.82 4.51 -7.74
N SER A 52 -7.63 3.91 -7.70
CA SER A 52 -6.60 4.14 -8.72
C SER A 52 -7.07 3.76 -10.14
N ILE A 53 -7.76 2.62 -10.29
CA ILE A 53 -8.32 2.20 -11.58
C ILE A 53 -9.38 3.19 -12.05
N LEU A 54 -10.30 3.58 -11.16
CA LEU A 54 -11.36 4.54 -11.49
C LEU A 54 -10.81 5.89 -11.96
N ASN A 55 -9.81 6.42 -11.24
CA ASN A 55 -9.17 7.69 -11.60
C ASN A 55 -8.35 7.59 -12.90
N GLY A 56 -7.88 6.39 -13.26
CA GLY A 56 -7.24 6.15 -14.55
C GLY A 56 -8.23 6.17 -15.72
N LEU A 57 -9.47 5.73 -15.49
CA LEU A 57 -10.52 5.75 -16.52
C LEU A 57 -11.20 7.12 -16.65
N ARG A 58 -11.29 7.87 -15.56
CA ARG A 58 -11.91 9.19 -15.53
C ARG A 58 -11.05 10.16 -14.74
N SER A 59 -10.49 11.15 -15.43
CA SER A 59 -9.83 12.26 -14.74
C SER A 59 -10.85 13.07 -13.96
N VAL A 60 -10.66 13.17 -12.65
CA VAL A 60 -11.44 14.05 -11.78
C VAL A 60 -10.96 15.50 -11.93
N HIS A 61 -9.66 15.67 -12.17
CA HIS A 61 -9.04 16.97 -12.36
C HIS A 61 -9.20 17.47 -13.78
N SER A 62 -9.32 18.79 -13.92
CA SER A 62 -9.33 19.45 -15.21
C SER A 62 -7.96 19.34 -15.89
N LEU A 63 -7.97 19.43 -17.22
CA LEU A 63 -6.74 19.44 -18.02
C LEU A 63 -5.81 20.61 -17.66
N SER A 64 -6.37 21.73 -17.18
CA SER A 64 -5.59 22.89 -16.75
C SER A 64 -4.79 22.61 -15.47
N GLU A 65 -5.44 22.01 -14.48
CA GLU A 65 -4.79 21.62 -13.21
C GLU A 65 -3.69 20.58 -13.46
N GLN A 66 -3.92 19.61 -14.35
CA GLN A 66 -2.90 18.63 -14.73
C GLN A 66 -1.65 19.29 -15.33
N LYS A 67 -1.85 20.24 -16.25
CA LYS A 67 -0.72 21.00 -16.85
C LYS A 67 0.03 21.83 -15.81
N GLN A 68 -0.67 22.46 -14.88
CA GLN A 68 -0.04 23.22 -13.79
C GLN A 68 0.77 22.29 -12.87
N GLN A 69 0.23 21.11 -12.55
CA GLN A 69 0.94 20.14 -11.72
C GLN A 69 2.18 19.56 -12.41
N GLU A 70 2.14 19.36 -13.72
CA GLU A 70 3.29 18.91 -14.52
C GLU A 70 4.38 19.98 -14.61
N ALA A 71 3.99 21.26 -14.79
CA ALA A 71 4.92 22.38 -14.74
C ALA A 71 5.61 22.48 -13.37
N LEU A 72 4.85 22.36 -12.27
CA LEU A 72 5.39 22.37 -10.91
C LEU A 72 6.37 21.22 -10.66
N ARG A 73 6.05 20.01 -11.15
CA ARG A 73 6.95 18.85 -11.05
C ARG A 73 8.27 19.08 -11.78
N THR A 74 8.21 19.69 -12.96
CA THR A 74 9.40 20.02 -13.76
C THR A 74 10.28 21.04 -13.04
N ASP A 75 9.67 22.09 -12.47
CA ASP A 75 10.38 23.12 -11.71
C ASP A 75 11.06 22.54 -10.46
N LEU A 76 10.36 21.70 -9.70
CA LEU A 76 10.91 20.96 -8.55
C LEU A 76 12.10 20.10 -8.94
N ALA A 77 12.00 19.33 -10.04
CA ALA A 77 13.11 18.50 -10.51
C ALA A 77 14.35 19.32 -10.87
N GLN A 78 14.16 20.47 -11.51
CA GLN A 78 15.25 21.40 -11.83
C GLN A 78 15.87 22.01 -10.57
N ALA A 79 15.05 22.42 -9.60
CA ALA A 79 15.54 22.97 -8.33
C ALA A 79 16.38 21.95 -7.55
N LEU A 80 15.94 20.68 -7.48
CA LEU A 80 16.69 19.60 -6.85
C LEU A 80 18.03 19.32 -7.54
N GLN A 81 18.06 19.30 -8.88
CA GLN A 81 19.31 19.13 -9.63
C GLN A 81 20.30 20.29 -9.41
N LYS A 82 19.81 21.53 -9.35
CA LYS A 82 20.63 22.70 -9.04
C LYS A 82 21.23 22.60 -7.63
N ARG A 83 20.44 22.17 -6.66
CA ARG A 83 20.89 21.96 -5.27
C ARG A 83 21.97 20.89 -5.19
N GLN A 84 21.78 19.75 -5.87
CA GLN A 84 22.77 18.67 -5.89
C GLN A 84 24.10 19.10 -6.52
N LYS A 85 24.05 19.90 -7.61
CA LYS A 85 25.27 20.48 -8.21
C LYS A 85 25.98 21.49 -7.31
N ALA A 86 25.24 22.22 -6.47
CA ALA A 86 25.82 23.15 -5.51
C ALA A 86 26.49 22.44 -4.33
N GLU A 87 25.97 21.29 -3.89
CA GLU A 87 26.56 20.46 -2.81
C GLU A 87 27.82 19.69 -3.26
N VAL A 88 27.98 19.40 -4.55
CA VAL A 88 29.16 18.69 -5.11
C VAL A 88 30.33 19.64 -5.42
N ASN A 89 30.07 20.94 -5.56
CA ASN A 89 31.07 21.95 -5.90
C ASN A 89 31.64 22.71 -4.66
N ASN A 90 31.42 22.19 -3.46
CA ASN A 90 31.91 22.73 -2.19
C ASN A 90 32.56 21.61 -1.36
#